data_AF-A0A6C0EQG4-F1
#
_entry.id   AF-A0A6C0EQG4-F1
#
_cell.length_a   1.000
_cell.length_b   1.000
_cell.length_c   1.000
_cell.angle_alpha   90.00
_cell.angle_beta   90.00
_cell.angle_gamma   90.00
#
_symmetry.space_group_name_H-M   'P 1'
#
loop_
_entity.id
_entity.type
_entity.pdbx_description
1 polymer ?
#
loop_
_entity_poly.entity_id
_entity_poly.type
_entity_poly.pdbx_seq_one_letter_code
_entity_poly.pdbx_strand_id
1 'polypeptide(L)'
;MGGGLFGTPLYLNPKCLVFSAFVLAVYWLPHAKAYPHKIVAAFLLATLAYVLLAWYDYIYSCTDQLGPTLLGWMSMFFKPKSYRDKFDELPVTYKKIVRTFDVAILLVLLVLVFIPYVY
;
A
#
# COMPACT_ATOMS: atom_id res chain seq x y z
N MET A 1 4.93 12.44 -6.40
CA MET A 1 4.11 12.73 -7.61
C MET A 1 3.36 14.03 -7.34
N GLY A 2 3.93 15.17 -7.70
CA GLY A 2 3.30 16.49 -7.47
C GLY A 2 2.61 17.06 -8.70
N GLY A 3 2.82 16.53 -9.91
CA GLY A 3 2.20 17.08 -11.12
C GLY A 3 2.45 18.58 -11.31
N GLY A 4 3.56 19.13 -10.79
CA GLY A 4 3.82 20.57 -10.78
C GLY A 4 3.15 21.35 -9.62
N LEU A 5 2.25 20.76 -8.84
CA LEU A 5 1.92 21.29 -7.52
C LEU A 5 3.16 21.14 -6.63
N PHE A 6 3.56 22.25 -6.00
CA PHE A 6 4.82 22.47 -5.27
C PHE A 6 6.06 22.84 -6.10
N GLY A 7 5.90 23.33 -7.34
CA GLY A 7 6.98 24.05 -8.04
C GLY A 7 8.08 23.19 -8.66
N THR A 8 7.87 21.88 -8.77
CA THR A 8 8.82 20.96 -9.42
C THR A 8 8.54 20.81 -10.93
N PRO A 9 9.58 20.73 -11.79
CA PRO A 9 9.42 20.61 -13.25
C PRO A 9 8.60 19.38 -13.68
N LEU A 10 7.80 19.56 -14.74
CA LEU A 10 6.88 18.57 -15.31
C LEU A 10 7.66 17.50 -16.10
N TYR A 11 8.43 16.66 -15.39
CA TYR A 11 9.05 15.49 -16.01
C TYR A 11 7.99 14.43 -16.28
N LEU A 12 7.94 13.92 -17.52
CA LEU A 12 7.14 12.73 -17.85
C LEU A 12 7.59 11.63 -16.91
N ASN A 13 6.69 11.24 -16.01
CA ASN A 13 7.02 10.32 -14.96
C ASN A 13 6.63 8.91 -15.43
N PRO A 14 7.54 8.10 -16.00
CA PRO A 14 7.21 6.73 -16.44
C PRO A 14 6.60 5.92 -15.29
N LYS A 15 6.90 6.29 -14.04
CA LYS A 15 6.29 5.75 -12.81
C LYS A 15 4.76 5.89 -12.81
N CYS A 16 4.23 7.06 -13.19
CA CYS A 16 2.78 7.30 -13.25
C CYS A 16 2.14 6.49 -14.36
N LEU A 17 2.82 6.35 -15.51
CA LEU A 17 2.29 5.59 -16.65
C LEU A 17 2.27 4.09 -16.37
N VAL A 18 3.33 3.54 -15.78
CA VAL A 18 3.37 2.12 -15.39
C VAL A 18 2.35 1.85 -14.27
N PHE A 19 2.23 2.76 -13.29
CA PHE A 19 1.24 2.63 -12.22
C PHE A 19 -0.20 2.74 -12.73
N SER A 20 -0.51 3.74 -13.56
CA SER A 20 -1.84 3.89 -14.15
C SER A 20 -2.19 2.74 -15.08
N ALA A 21 -1.22 2.24 -15.86
CA ALA A 21 -1.39 1.04 -16.68
C ALA A 21 -1.67 -0.20 -15.83
N PHE A 22 -0.96 -0.39 -14.71
CA PHE A 22 -1.23 -1.47 -13.76
C PHE A 22 -2.64 -1.38 -13.17
N VAL A 23 -3.04 -0.19 -12.71
CA VAL A 23 -4.39 0.04 -12.15
C VAL A 23 -5.47 -0.23 -13.20
N LEU A 24 -5.26 0.22 -14.44
CA LEU A 24 -6.17 -0.06 -15.56
C LEU A 24 -6.25 -1.55 -15.88
N ALA A 25 -5.13 -2.26 -15.85
CA ALA A 25 -5.10 -3.70 -16.08
C ALA A 25 -5.91 -4.45 -15.01
N VAL A 26 -5.81 -4.07 -13.74
CA VAL A 26 -6.62 -4.68 -12.68
C VAL A 26 -8.08 -4.28 -12.78
N TYR A 27 -8.38 -3.04 -13.17
CA TYR A 27 -9.76 -2.60 -13.39
C TYR A 27 -10.47 -3.43 -14.47
N TRP A 28 -9.78 -3.95 -15.47
CA TRP A 28 -10.38 -4.80 -16.49
C TRP A 28 -10.48 -6.30 -16.13
N LEU A 29 -10.02 -6.71 -14.95
CA LEU A 29 -10.22 -8.09 -14.49
C LEU A 29 -11.70 -8.38 -14.17
N PRO A 30 -12.12 -9.65 -14.24
CA PRO A 30 -13.47 -10.05 -13.86
C PRO A 30 -13.75 -9.67 -12.41
N HIS A 31 -14.81 -8.89 -12.19
CA HIS A 31 -15.17 -8.41 -10.87
C HIS A 31 -15.96 -9.48 -10.11
N ALA A 32 -15.66 -9.64 -8.82
CA ALA A 32 -16.44 -10.50 -7.95
C ALA A 32 -17.89 -10.01 -7.86
N LYS A 33 -18.85 -10.94 -7.88
CA LYS A 33 -20.29 -10.61 -7.75
C LYS A 33 -20.62 -10.07 -6.35
N ALA A 34 -19.99 -10.63 -5.32
CA ALA A 34 -20.19 -10.21 -3.94
C ALA A 34 -19.49 -8.86 -3.68
N TYR A 35 -20.27 -7.86 -3.22
CA TYR A 35 -19.75 -6.56 -2.79
C TYR A 35 -18.61 -6.64 -1.76
N PRO A 36 -18.65 -7.50 -0.70
CA PRO A 36 -17.54 -7.58 0.25
C PRO A 36 -16.22 -8.03 -0.38
N HIS A 37 -16.26 -8.92 -1.38
CA HIS A 37 -15.05 -9.33 -2.12
C HIS A 37 -14.46 -8.19 -2.96
N LYS A 38 -15.29 -7.25 -3.46
CA LYS A 38 -14.81 -6.04 -4.13
C LYS A 38 -14.02 -5.14 -3.19
N ILE A 39 -14.48 -4.99 -1.94
CA ILE A 39 -13.78 -4.19 -0.91
C ILE A 39 -12.41 -4.81 -0.62
N VAL A 40 -12.35 -6.14 -0.43
CA VAL A 40 -11.09 -6.83 -0.17
C VAL A 40 -10.13 -6.71 -1.36
N ALA A 41 -10.61 -6.89 -2.59
CA ALA A 41 -9.80 -6.73 -3.79
C ALA A 41 -9.24 -5.30 -3.94
N ALA A 42 -10.05 -4.28 -3.68
CA ALA A 42 -9.61 -2.88 -3.69
C ALA A 42 -8.55 -2.60 -2.63
N PHE A 43 -8.73 -3.14 -1.41
CA PHE A 43 -7.75 -3.02 -0.33
C PHE A 43 -6.41 -3.68 -0.68
N LEU A 44 -6.45 -4.88 -1.26
CA LEU A 44 -5.23 -5.58 -1.71
C LEU A 44 -4.51 -4.80 -2.81
N LEU A 45 -5.24 -4.27 -3.78
CA LEU A 45 -4.66 -3.43 -4.83
C LEU A 45 -4.00 -2.18 -4.25
N ALA A 46 -4.66 -1.50 -3.31
CA ALA A 46 -4.09 -0.33 -2.64
C ALA A 46 -2.83 -0.68 -1.83
N THR A 47 -2.83 -1.82 -1.14
CA THR A 47 -1.67 -2.28 -0.36
C THR A 47 -0.49 -2.65 -1.27
N LEU A 48 -0.76 -3.34 -2.38
CA LEU A 48 0.25 -3.71 -3.36
C LEU A 48 0.84 -2.48 -4.06
N ALA A 49 0.00 -1.53 -4.46
CA ALA A 49 0.42 -0.24 -5.00
C ALA A 49 1.41 0.47 -4.05
N TYR A 50 1.08 0.47 -2.76
CA TYR A 50 1.89 1.10 -1.72
C TYR A 50 3.24 0.41 -1.51
N VAL A 51 3.28 -0.94 -1.55
CA VAL A 51 4.52 -1.72 -1.48
C VAL A 51 5.42 -1.46 -2.69
N LEU A 52 4.85 -1.44 -3.90
CA LEU A 52 5.61 -1.16 -5.13
C LEU A 52 6.23 0.24 -5.11
N LEU A 53 5.52 1.22 -4.56
CA LEU A 53 6.03 2.59 -4.41
C LEU A 53 7.22 2.65 -3.44
N ALA A 54 7.20 1.91 -2.34
CA ALA A 54 8.34 1.83 -1.42
C ALA A 54 9.58 1.19 -2.05
N TRP A 55 9.42 0.13 -2.84
CA TRP A 55 10.52 -0.48 -3.59
C TRP A 55 11.07 0.45 -4.65
N TYR A 56 10.20 1.20 -5.31
CA TYR A 56 10.59 2.19 -6.29
C TYR A 56 11.52 3.26 -5.65
N ASP A 57 11.11 3.85 -4.52
CA ASP A 57 11.91 4.86 -3.81
C ASP A 57 13.30 4.33 -3.42
N TYR A 58 13.38 3.05 -3.08
CA TYR A 58 14.62 2.36 -2.76
C TYR A 58 15.51 2.12 -3.98
N ILE A 59 14.96 1.57 -5.08
CA ILE A 59 15.73 1.24 -6.29
C ILE A 59 16.31 2.49 -6.94
N TYR A 60 15.54 3.59 -6.95
CA TYR A 60 15.95 4.83 -7.61
C TYR A 60 16.59 5.85 -6.65
N SER A 61 16.91 5.44 -5.42
CA SER A 61 17.54 6.29 -4.39
C SER A 61 16.93 7.69 -4.31
N CYS A 62 15.59 7.75 -4.27
CA CYS A 62 14.88 9.02 -4.23
C CYS A 62 15.23 9.79 -2.94
N THR A 63 15.38 11.11 -3.03
CA THR A 63 15.66 11.99 -1.88
C THR A 63 14.56 11.87 -0.82
N ASP A 64 13.30 11.85 -1.26
CA ASP A 64 12.13 11.63 -0.41
C ASP A 64 11.71 10.16 -0.50
N GLN A 65 12.01 9.39 0.53
CA GLN A 65 11.59 8.00 0.65
C GLN A 65 10.36 7.88 1.54
N LEU A 66 9.45 6.99 1.15
CA LEU A 66 8.28 6.68 1.96
C LEU A 66 8.64 6.21 3.38
N GLY A 67 8.10 6.93 4.37
CA GLY A 67 8.28 6.65 5.78
C GLY A 67 7.32 5.59 6.34
N PRO A 68 7.54 5.16 7.58
CA PRO A 68 6.70 4.19 8.26
C PRO A 68 5.26 4.69 8.42
N THR A 69 4.27 3.84 8.12
CA THR A 69 2.84 4.18 8.12
C THR A 69 2.03 3.27 9.03
N LEU A 70 0.74 3.61 9.19
CA LEU A 70 -0.21 2.86 10.02
C LEU A 70 -0.44 1.41 9.55
N LEU A 71 -0.18 1.12 8.25
CA LEU A 71 -0.19 -0.24 7.68
C LEU A 71 1.22 -0.87 7.58
N GLY A 72 2.14 -0.31 8.36
CA GLY A 72 3.58 -0.57 8.26
C GLY A 72 3.98 -1.98 8.65
N TRP A 73 3.35 -2.56 9.69
CA TRP A 73 3.73 -3.86 10.25
C TRP A 73 3.25 -5.01 9.36
N MET A 74 2.02 -4.95 8.85
CA MET A 74 1.44 -5.97 7.98
C MET A 74 2.18 -6.10 6.63
N SER A 75 2.60 -4.97 6.05
CA SER A 75 3.26 -4.93 4.75
C SER A 75 4.79 -4.87 4.85
N MET A 76 5.36 -4.92 6.05
CA MET A 76 6.80 -4.74 6.30
C MET A 76 7.66 -5.78 5.57
N PHE A 77 7.22 -7.03 5.57
CA PHE A 77 7.95 -8.13 4.95
C PHE A 77 8.17 -7.89 3.46
N PHE A 78 7.21 -7.26 2.79
CA PHE A 78 7.29 -6.96 1.37
C PHE A 78 8.01 -5.66 1.05
N LYS A 79 8.52 -4.90 2.03
CA LYS A 79 9.21 -3.62 1.80
C LYS A 79 10.74 -3.74 1.91
N PRO A 80 11.49 -2.82 1.26
CA PRO A 80 12.96 -2.82 1.23
C PRO A 80 13.58 -2.55 2.62
N LYS A 81 14.87 -2.87 2.78
CA LYS A 81 15.60 -2.76 4.07
C LYS A 81 15.58 -1.34 4.65
N SER A 82 15.77 -0.31 3.84
CA SER A 82 15.77 1.09 4.31
C SER A 82 14.46 1.50 5.00
N TYR A 83 13.34 0.88 4.63
CA TYR A 83 12.05 1.10 5.29
C TYR A 83 11.99 0.42 6.66
N ARG A 84 12.59 -0.77 6.77
CA ARG A 84 12.64 -1.55 8.01
C ARG A 84 13.51 -0.85 9.05
N ASP A 85 14.65 -0.32 8.63
CA ASP A 85 15.55 0.43 9.50
C ASP A 85 14.85 1.67 10.09
N LYS A 86 14.16 2.46 9.23
CA LYS A 86 13.31 3.59 9.67
C LYS A 86 12.13 3.16 10.55
N PHE A 87 11.59 1.96 10.33
CA PHE A 87 10.57 1.42 11.20
C PHE A 87 11.13 1.04 12.56
N ASP A 88 12.37 0.54 12.60
CA ASP A 88 12.99 0.11 13.82
C ASP A 88 13.44 1.25 14.73
N GLU A 89 13.76 2.40 14.14
CA GLU A 89 14.03 3.66 14.84
C GLU A 89 12.79 4.29 15.50
N LEU A 90 11.57 3.85 15.17
CA LEU A 90 10.35 4.41 15.76
C LEU A 90 10.21 4.08 17.26
N PRO A 91 9.58 4.97 18.05
CA PRO A 91 9.30 4.70 19.45
C PRO A 91 8.38 3.47 19.60
N VAL A 92 8.62 2.68 20.65
CA VAL A 92 7.86 1.46 20.96
C VAL A 92 6.34 1.69 21.04
N THR A 93 5.90 2.87 21.48
CA THR A 93 4.50 3.28 21.51
C THR A 93 3.86 3.29 20.12
N TYR A 94 4.54 3.85 19.12
CA TYR A 94 4.05 3.87 17.74
C TYR A 94 4.03 2.48 17.13
N LYS A 95 5.06 1.66 17.38
CA LYS A 95 5.07 0.25 16.94
C LYS A 95 3.86 -0.52 17.47
N LYS A 96 3.46 -0.28 18.73
CA LYS A 96 2.29 -0.92 19.35
C LYS A 96 0.96 -0.44 18.74
N ILE A 97 0.83 0.84 18.42
CA ILE A 97 -0.34 1.41 17.75
C ILE A 97 -0.48 0.82 16.35
N VAL A 98 0.59 0.87 15.54
CA VAL A 98 0.62 0.31 14.18
C VAL A 98 0.24 -1.17 14.21
N ARG A 99 0.81 -1.95 15.13
CA ARG A 99 0.49 -3.37 15.26
C ARG A 99 -0.98 -3.61 15.62
N THR A 100 -1.53 -2.83 16.56
CA THR A 100 -2.95 -2.97 16.95
C THR A 100 -3.88 -2.63 15.80
N PHE A 101 -3.57 -1.55 15.08
CA PHE A 101 -4.33 -1.12 13.92
C PHE A 101 -4.29 -2.16 12.79
N ASP A 102 -3.10 -2.72 12.52
CA ASP A 102 -2.92 -3.77 11.51
C ASP A 102 -3.69 -5.04 11.85
N VAL A 103 -3.66 -5.47 13.11
CA VAL A 103 -4.44 -6.64 13.56
C VAL A 103 -5.93 -6.38 13.43
N ALA A 104 -6.41 -5.19 13.81
CA ALA A 104 -7.82 -4.84 13.68
C ALA A 104 -8.27 -4.87 12.21
N ILE A 105 -7.47 -4.31 11.30
CA ILE A 105 -7.76 -4.33 9.86
C ILE A 105 -7.74 -5.75 9.30
N LEU A 106 -6.76 -6.58 9.69
CA LEU A 106 -6.71 -7.97 9.28
C LEU A 106 -7.95 -8.75 9.70
N LEU A 107 -8.44 -8.53 10.92
CA LEU A 107 -9.69 -9.15 11.40
C LEU A 107 -10.89 -8.69 10.57
N VAL A 108 -11.00 -7.40 10.27
CA VAL A 108 -12.09 -6.86 9.43
C VAL A 108 -12.05 -7.46 8.02
N LEU A 109 -10.87 -7.56 7.42
CA LEU A 109 -10.70 -8.16 6.09
C LEU A 109 -11.07 -9.64 6.10
N LEU A 110 -10.66 -10.38 7.13
CA LEU A 110 -11.01 -11.79 7.28
C LEU A 110 -12.53 -11.96 7.35
N VAL A 111 -13.20 -11.16 8.19
CA VAL A 111 -14.66 -11.15 8.29
C VAL A 111 -15.31 -10.84 6.93
N LEU A 112 -14.83 -9.81 6.21
CA LEU A 112 -15.35 -9.46 4.88
C LEU A 112 -15.17 -10.58 3.84
N VAL A 113 -14.06 -11.33 3.90
CA VAL A 113 -13.85 -12.48 3.00
C VAL A 113 -14.88 -13.59 3.25
N PHE A 114 -15.18 -13.88 4.52
CA PHE A 114 -16.02 -15.02 4.91
C PHE A 114 -17.52 -14.73 5.02
N ILE A 115 -17.94 -13.48 5.25
CA ILE A 115 -19.37 -13.08 5.28
C ILE A 115 -20.21 -13.64 4.13
N PRO A 116 -19.81 -13.54 2.84
CA PRO A 116 -20.63 -14.00 1.71
C PRO A 116 -20.70 -15.53 1.58
N TYR A 117 -20.01 -16.29 2.44
CA TYR A 117 -20.12 -17.75 2.48
C TYR A 117 -21.00 -18.25 3.65
N VAL A 118 -21.41 -17.35 4.55
CA VAL A 118 -22.26 -17.67 5.71
C VAL A 118 -23.74 -17.33 5.44
N TYR A 119 -23.99 -16.45 4.47
CA TYR A 119 -25.32 -16.11 3.92
C TYR A 119 -25.50 -16.74 2.53
#